data_AF-A0A6V8KYG1-F1
#
_entry.id   AF-A0A6V8KYG1-F1
#
_cell.length_a   1.000
_cell.length_b   1.000
_cell.length_c   1.000
_cell.angle_alpha   90.00
_cell.angle_beta   90.00
_cell.angle_gamma   90.00
#
_symmetry.space_group_name_H-M   'P 1'
#
loop_
_entity.id
_entity.type
_entity.pdbx_description
1 polymer ?
#
loop_
_entity_poly.entity_id
_entity_poly.type
_entity_poly.pdbx_seq_one_letter_code
_entity_poly.pdbx_strand_id
1 'polypeptide(L)'
;MEWVIFDRREPSVVVELIRGVAATGDPGEYGDGVEVVLEAPAPSFLRDIFGAEPASAHIAVTKPGGEVGYPFNVRLVSDQGGDAGHRAPRRAGWAVSNSAGLAFLMQKGAAGAPPDWPDLVEGAIAALTALRTDAGDPGWRAAVDRSVFRAYW
;
A
#
# COMPACT_ATOMS: atom_id res chain seq x y z
N MET A 1 -5.40 11.93 -9.42
CA MET A 1 -5.49 10.50 -9.02
C MET A 1 -6.94 10.05 -9.18
N GLU A 2 -7.18 8.96 -9.91
CA GLU A 2 -8.51 8.37 -10.10
C GLU A 2 -8.67 7.16 -9.18
N TRP A 3 -9.78 7.09 -8.43
CA TRP A 3 -10.05 6.04 -7.44
C TRP A 3 -10.94 4.94 -8.02
N VAL A 4 -10.51 3.70 -7.85
CA VAL A 4 -11.31 2.51 -8.12
C VAL A 4 -11.84 1.97 -6.80
N ILE A 5 -13.15 1.79 -6.69
CA ILE A 5 -13.80 1.18 -5.53
C ILE A 5 -13.78 -0.34 -5.66
N PHE A 6 -13.52 -1.05 -4.57
CA PHE A 6 -13.47 -2.52 -4.56
C PHE A 6 -14.00 -3.10 -3.25
N ASP A 7 -14.35 -4.40 -3.24
CA ASP A 7 -14.59 -5.15 -2.02
C ASP A 7 -13.26 -5.76 -1.55
N ARG A 8 -12.86 -5.52 -0.30
CA ARG A 8 -11.60 -6.05 0.26
C ARG A 8 -11.50 -7.58 0.24
N ARG A 9 -12.63 -8.28 0.16
CA ARG A 9 -12.70 -9.75 0.04
C ARG A 9 -12.48 -10.22 -1.39
N GLU A 10 -12.58 -9.32 -2.37
CA GLU A 10 -12.38 -9.58 -3.80
C GLU A 10 -11.37 -8.57 -4.38
N PRO A 11 -10.09 -8.59 -3.94
CA PRO A 11 -9.11 -7.56 -4.29
C PRO A 11 -8.52 -7.71 -5.72
N SER A 12 -9.11 -8.55 -6.57
CA SER A 12 -8.61 -8.86 -7.91
C SER A 12 -8.45 -7.62 -8.78
N VAL A 13 -9.36 -6.65 -8.68
CA VAL A 13 -9.28 -5.38 -9.42
C VAL A 13 -8.03 -4.57 -9.06
N VAL A 14 -7.57 -4.63 -7.82
CA VAL A 14 -6.34 -3.95 -7.37
C VAL A 14 -5.11 -4.69 -7.88
N VAL A 15 -5.15 -6.03 -7.91
CA VAL A 15 -4.08 -6.85 -8.49
C VAL A 15 -3.92 -6.54 -9.99
N GLU A 16 -5.01 -6.45 -10.74
CA GLU A 16 -4.97 -6.10 -12.16
C GLU A 16 -4.49 -4.67 -12.40
N LEU A 17 -4.90 -3.72 -11.53
CA LEU A 17 -4.37 -2.35 -11.56
C LEU A 17 -2.84 -2.32 -11.39
N ILE A 18 -2.33 -3.05 -10.40
CA ILE A 18 -0.88 -3.14 -10.14
C ILE A 18 -0.16 -3.80 -11.32
N ARG A 19 -0.68 -4.90 -11.86
CA ARG A 19 -0.10 -5.58 -13.02
C ARG A 19 -0.02 -4.65 -14.23
N GLY A 20 -1.10 -3.88 -14.49
CA GLY A 20 -1.14 -2.92 -15.57
C GLY A 20 -0.06 -1.84 -15.44
N VAL A 21 0.08 -1.25 -14.25
CA VAL A 21 1.12 -0.23 -13.97
C VAL A 21 2.53 -0.81 -14.02
N ALA A 22 2.73 -2.00 -13.46
CA ALA A 22 4.02 -2.67 -13.47
C ALA A 22 4.48 -2.99 -14.90
N ALA A 23 3.56 -3.42 -15.77
CA ALA A 23 3.87 -3.78 -17.15
C ALA A 23 4.32 -2.60 -18.02
N THR A 24 3.92 -1.37 -17.67
CA THR A 24 4.34 -0.17 -18.41
C THR A 24 5.72 0.31 -18.02
N GLY A 25 6.28 -0.16 -16.89
CA GLY A 25 7.54 0.36 -16.35
C GLY A 25 7.45 1.86 -16.06
N ASP A 26 6.30 2.31 -15.51
CA ASP A 26 6.02 3.74 -15.32
C ASP A 26 7.01 4.33 -14.30
N PRO A 27 7.85 5.32 -14.68
CA PRO A 27 8.79 5.95 -13.76
C PRO A 27 8.12 6.96 -12.81
N GLY A 28 6.83 7.26 -12.98
CA GLY A 28 6.14 8.31 -12.24
C GLY A 28 6.48 9.71 -12.75
N GLU A 29 5.79 10.71 -12.20
CA GLU A 29 5.90 12.11 -12.61
C GLU A 29 7.30 12.68 -12.37
N TYR A 30 7.90 12.32 -11.23
CA TYR A 30 9.22 12.81 -10.82
C TYR A 30 10.35 11.82 -11.09
N GLY A 31 10.05 10.67 -11.71
CA GLY A 31 11.05 9.65 -11.99
C GLY A 31 11.43 8.78 -10.79
N ASP A 32 10.72 8.87 -9.66
CA ASP A 32 10.98 8.12 -8.42
C ASP A 32 10.17 6.82 -8.28
N GLY A 33 9.39 6.50 -9.30
CA GLY A 33 8.51 5.35 -9.38
C GLY A 33 7.05 5.70 -9.07
N VAL A 34 6.24 4.65 -9.01
CA VAL A 34 4.79 4.69 -8.85
C VAL A 34 4.39 3.80 -7.69
N GLU A 35 3.43 4.29 -6.90
CA GLU A 35 2.82 3.53 -5.81
C GLU A 35 1.34 3.29 -6.13
N VAL A 36 0.82 2.13 -5.72
CA VAL A 36 -0.63 1.90 -5.67
C VAL A 36 -1.07 2.07 -4.23
N VAL A 37 -1.94 3.06 -4.01
CA VAL A 37 -2.44 3.45 -2.69
C VAL A 37 -3.78 2.76 -2.47
N LEU A 38 -3.89 2.00 -1.39
CA LEU A 38 -5.13 1.42 -0.88
C LEU A 38 -5.53 2.20 0.36
N GLU A 39 -6.81 2.56 0.47
CA GLU A 39 -7.34 3.22 1.65
C GLU A 39 -8.42 2.38 2.33
N ALA A 40 -8.32 2.31 3.66
CA ALA A 40 -9.34 1.75 4.51
C ALA A 40 -10.34 2.85 4.89
N PRO A 41 -11.63 2.72 4.55
CA PRO A 41 -12.62 3.74 4.84
C PRO A 41 -12.88 3.81 6.35
N ALA A 42 -12.90 5.03 6.90
CA ALA A 42 -13.51 5.27 8.19
C ALA A 42 -15.04 5.26 8.06
N PRO A 43 -15.78 4.87 9.11
CA PRO A 43 -17.23 5.10 9.18
C PRO A 43 -17.55 6.57 8.85
N SER A 44 -18.57 6.81 8.02
CA SER A 44 -18.93 8.15 7.53
C SER A 44 -19.11 9.17 8.67
N PHE A 45 -19.74 8.75 9.77
CA PHE A 45 -19.95 9.62 10.93
C PHE A 45 -18.63 10.05 11.61
N LEU A 46 -17.59 9.20 11.62
CA LEU A 46 -16.29 9.55 12.21
C LEU A 46 -15.51 10.50 11.32
N ARG A 47 -15.61 10.32 10.00
CA ARG A 47 -15.00 11.23 9.03
C ARG A 47 -15.57 12.63 9.14
N ASP A 48 -16.89 12.74 9.25
CA ASP A 48 -17.61 14.01 9.29
C ASP A 48 -17.39 14.78 10.60
N ILE A 49 -17.20 14.07 11.73
CA ILE A 49 -17.04 14.69 13.06
C ILE A 49 -15.57 14.98 13.39
N PHE A 50 -14.66 14.06 13.07
CA PHE A 50 -13.27 14.13 13.53
C PHE A 50 -12.28 14.50 12.43
N GLY A 51 -12.72 14.62 11.18
CA GLY A 51 -11.82 14.83 10.05
C GLY A 51 -10.76 13.74 9.93
N ALA A 52 -11.05 12.53 10.43
CA ALA A 52 -10.08 11.45 10.53
C ALA A 52 -9.62 11.04 9.13
N GLU A 53 -8.31 11.17 8.87
CA GLU A 53 -7.73 10.70 7.63
C GLU A 53 -7.77 9.16 7.58
N PRO A 54 -8.09 8.58 6.40
CA PRO A 54 -8.10 7.14 6.25
C PRO A 54 -6.69 6.59 6.48
N ALA A 55 -6.61 5.41 7.09
CA ALA A 55 -5.35 4.67 7.07
C ALA A 55 -5.12 4.19 5.63
N SER A 56 -3.91 4.32 5.12
CA SER A 56 -3.56 3.92 3.77
C SER A 56 -2.33 3.00 3.74
N ALA A 57 -2.32 2.15 2.72
CA ALA A 57 -1.21 1.26 2.41
C ALA A 57 -0.72 1.58 1.00
N HIS A 58 0.54 1.94 0.88
CA HIS A 58 1.19 2.35 -0.35
C HIS A 58 2.08 1.20 -0.82
N ILE A 59 1.64 0.49 -1.86
CA ILE A 59 2.37 -0.62 -2.45
C ILE A 59 3.31 -0.03 -3.51
N ALA A 60 4.63 -0.15 -3.30
CA ALA A 60 5.60 0.27 -4.30
C ALA A 60 5.52 -0.66 -5.51
N VAL A 61 5.08 -0.13 -6.66
CA VAL A 61 4.95 -0.89 -7.91
C VAL A 61 6.22 -0.75 -8.74
N THR A 62 6.73 0.47 -8.88
CA THR A 62 8.01 0.75 -9.56
C THR A 62 8.95 1.56 -8.67
N LYS A 63 10.21 1.62 -9.09
CA LYS A 63 11.32 2.35 -8.48
C LYS A 63 11.82 3.43 -9.45
N PRO A 64 12.82 4.22 -9.04
CA PRO A 64 13.41 5.21 -9.93
C PRO A 64 13.83 4.60 -11.27
N GLY A 65 13.47 5.26 -12.37
CA GLY A 65 13.68 4.73 -13.72
C GLY A 65 12.62 3.73 -14.22
N GLY A 66 11.55 3.47 -13.46
CA GLY A 66 10.41 2.67 -13.89
C GLY A 66 10.55 1.16 -13.68
N GLU A 67 11.65 0.72 -13.06
CA GLU A 67 11.90 -0.70 -12.83
C GLU A 67 11.13 -1.22 -11.61
N VAL A 68 10.66 -2.47 -11.70
CA VAL A 68 10.13 -3.20 -10.55
C VAL A 68 11.29 -3.88 -9.83
N GLY A 69 11.55 -3.55 -8.57
CA GLY A 69 12.77 -4.00 -7.90
C GLY A 69 12.57 -4.50 -6.47
N TYR A 70 13.27 -5.57 -6.12
CA TYR A 70 13.34 -6.12 -4.76
C TYR A 70 14.02 -5.15 -3.76
N PRO A 71 13.63 -5.09 -2.48
CA PRO A 71 12.45 -5.74 -1.88
C PRO A 71 11.13 -5.06 -2.27
N PHE A 72 10.09 -5.87 -2.42
CA PHE A 72 8.71 -5.39 -2.58
C PHE A 72 8.18 -4.96 -1.23
N ASN A 73 7.66 -3.75 -1.14
CA ASN A 73 7.27 -3.17 0.14
C ASN A 73 5.95 -2.42 0.07
N VAL A 74 5.29 -2.41 1.22
CA VAL A 74 4.07 -1.68 1.51
C VAL A 74 4.37 -0.69 2.63
N ARG A 75 4.27 0.61 2.36
CA ARG A 75 4.34 1.64 3.40
C ARG A 75 2.95 1.86 3.99
N LEU A 76 2.84 1.82 5.30
CA LEU A 76 1.62 2.12 6.03
C LEU A 76 1.63 3.58 6.48
N VAL A 77 0.58 4.32 6.16
CA VAL A 77 0.35 5.70 6.61
C VAL A 77 -0.89 5.70 7.48
N SER A 78 -0.74 6.09 8.74
CA SER A 78 -1.81 6.14 9.73
C SER A 78 -1.45 7.08 10.88
N ASP A 79 -2.44 7.38 11.72
CA ASP A 79 -2.27 8.12 12.98
C ASP A 79 -1.33 7.45 13.99
N GLN A 80 -1.00 6.17 13.79
CA GLN A 80 -0.11 5.39 14.67
C GLN A 80 1.37 5.48 14.25
N GLY A 81 1.68 6.08 13.10
CA GLY A 81 3.06 6.20 12.60
C GLY A 81 3.80 4.85 12.60
N GLY A 82 4.99 4.80 13.19
CA GLY A 82 5.80 3.58 13.27
C GLY A 82 5.20 2.48 14.14
N ASP A 83 4.31 2.79 15.10
CA ASP A 83 3.66 1.77 15.94
C ASP A 83 2.75 0.85 15.09
N ALA A 84 2.30 1.33 13.93
CA ALA A 84 1.51 0.56 12.98
C ALA A 84 2.19 -0.78 12.61
N GLY A 85 3.53 -0.82 12.56
CA GLY A 85 4.27 -2.05 12.27
C GLY A 85 4.09 -3.14 13.34
N HIS A 86 3.91 -2.76 14.60
CA HIS A 86 3.66 -3.72 15.69
C HIS A 86 2.25 -4.31 15.65
N ARG A 87 1.31 -3.59 15.03
CA ARG A 87 -0.09 -4.04 14.88
C ARG A 87 -0.35 -4.81 13.61
N ALA A 88 0.50 -4.63 12.60
CA ALA A 88 0.41 -5.42 11.38
C ALA A 88 0.53 -6.92 11.69
N PRO A 89 -0.30 -7.77 11.06
CA PRO A 89 -0.28 -9.20 11.30
C PRO A 89 1.06 -9.81 10.86
N ARG A 90 1.56 -10.77 11.63
CA ARG A 90 2.75 -11.54 11.24
C ARG A 90 2.39 -12.48 10.09
N ARG A 91 3.03 -12.31 8.92
CA ARG A 91 2.97 -13.25 7.78
C ARG A 91 4.31 -13.97 7.61
N ALA A 92 4.26 -15.26 7.29
CA ALA A 92 5.44 -16.03 6.88
C ALA A 92 5.98 -15.45 5.56
N GLY A 93 7.30 -15.35 5.42
CA GLY A 93 7.90 -14.72 4.24
C GLY A 93 7.87 -13.19 4.25
N TRP A 94 7.46 -12.54 5.33
CA TRP A 94 7.45 -11.09 5.45
C TRP A 94 8.40 -10.58 6.54
N ALA A 95 8.84 -9.33 6.40
CA ALA A 95 9.52 -8.55 7.42
C ALA A 95 8.74 -7.26 7.69
N VAL A 96 8.86 -6.74 8.91
CA VAL A 96 8.36 -5.43 9.29
C VAL A 96 9.54 -4.54 9.64
N SER A 97 9.52 -3.29 9.19
CA SER A 97 10.51 -2.27 9.54
C SER A 97 9.79 -0.97 9.89
N ASN A 98 10.31 -0.25 10.88
CA ASN A 98 9.83 1.07 11.25
C ASN A 98 10.96 2.07 10.99
N SER A 99 10.70 3.09 10.17
CA SER A 99 11.69 4.11 9.80
C SER A 99 11.02 5.45 9.58
N ALA A 100 11.67 6.53 10.00
CA ALA A 100 11.18 7.91 9.87
C ALA A 100 9.72 8.11 10.35
N GLY A 101 9.31 7.41 11.41
CA GLY A 101 7.94 7.48 11.95
C GLY A 101 6.89 6.75 11.11
N LEU A 102 7.31 5.94 10.14
CA LEU A 102 6.45 5.14 9.27
C LEU A 102 6.71 3.64 9.47
N ALA A 103 5.71 2.82 9.16
CA ALA A 103 5.82 1.38 9.16
C ALA A 103 5.87 0.83 7.73
N PHE A 104 6.72 -0.17 7.51
CA PHE A 104 6.93 -0.83 6.23
C PHE A 104 6.77 -2.33 6.39
N LEU A 105 5.98 -2.94 5.50
CA LEU A 105 5.89 -4.38 5.34
C LEU A 105 6.69 -4.75 4.10
N MET A 106 7.61 -5.70 4.22
CA MET A 106 8.48 -6.11 3.14
C MET A 106 8.31 -7.61 2.88
N GLN A 107 7.95 -7.96 1.65
CA GLN A 107 7.91 -9.35 1.22
C GLN A 107 9.35 -9.83 0.96
N LYS A 108 9.74 -10.91 1.63
CA LYS A 108 11.06 -11.54 1.47
C LYS A 108 11.04 -12.39 0.21
N GLY A 109 12.10 -12.29 -0.57
CA GLY A 109 12.29 -12.99 -1.82
C GLY A 109 13.75 -12.94 -2.25
N ALA A 110 14.08 -13.59 -3.37
CA ALA A 110 15.39 -13.44 -3.99
C ALA A 110 15.40 -12.18 -4.86
N ALA A 111 16.57 -11.55 -5.01
CA ALA A 111 16.75 -10.53 -6.03
C ALA A 111 16.42 -11.12 -7.42
N GLY A 112 15.57 -10.43 -8.19
CA GLY A 112 15.09 -10.90 -9.49
C GLY A 112 13.93 -11.91 -9.43
N ALA A 113 13.44 -12.30 -8.25
CA ALA A 113 12.19 -13.04 -8.15
C ALA A 113 11.01 -12.17 -8.60
N PRO A 114 10.04 -12.72 -9.33
CA PRO A 114 8.85 -11.96 -9.71
C PRO A 114 8.05 -11.59 -8.45
N PRO A 115 7.43 -10.41 -8.43
CA PRO A 115 6.53 -10.02 -7.35
C PRO A 115 5.28 -10.90 -7.30
N ASP A 116 4.88 -11.30 -6.11
CA ASP A 116 3.57 -11.90 -5.86
C ASP A 116 2.59 -10.77 -5.50
N TRP A 117 2.00 -10.17 -6.55
CA TRP A 117 1.04 -9.06 -6.40
C TRP A 117 -0.18 -9.41 -5.56
N PRO A 118 -0.82 -10.60 -5.72
CA PRO A 118 -1.85 -11.05 -4.80
C PRO A 118 -1.43 -11.01 -3.32
N ASP A 119 -0.27 -11.60 -2.98
CA ASP A 119 0.20 -11.61 -1.58
C ASP A 119 0.49 -10.19 -1.06
N LEU A 120 1.02 -9.30 -1.91
CA LEU A 120 1.24 -7.89 -1.56
C LEU A 120 -0.06 -7.14 -1.24
N VAL A 121 -1.08 -7.33 -2.07
CA VAL A 121 -2.40 -6.71 -1.89
C VAL A 121 -3.12 -7.28 -0.66
N GLU A 122 -3.11 -8.60 -0.49
CA GLU A 122 -3.65 -9.26 0.70
C GLU A 122 -2.95 -8.80 1.98
N GLY A 123 -1.62 -8.69 1.95
CA GLY A 123 -0.82 -8.18 3.06
C GLY A 123 -1.19 -6.74 3.42
N ALA A 124 -1.37 -5.87 2.42
CA ALA A 124 -1.81 -4.49 2.61
C ALA A 124 -3.20 -4.41 3.24
N ILE A 125 -4.17 -5.17 2.72
CA ILE A 125 -5.55 -5.22 3.25
C ILE A 125 -5.58 -5.75 4.68
N ALA A 126 -4.82 -6.81 4.96
CA ALA A 126 -4.74 -7.40 6.30
C ALA A 126 -4.14 -6.41 7.31
N ALA A 127 -3.10 -5.67 6.91
CA ALA A 127 -2.49 -4.64 7.75
C ALA A 127 -3.45 -3.48 8.01
N LEU A 128 -4.12 -2.97 6.96
CA LEU A 128 -5.11 -1.90 7.11
C LEU A 128 -6.28 -2.32 8.00
N THR A 129 -6.76 -3.56 7.87
CA THR A 129 -7.80 -4.12 8.73
C THR A 129 -7.36 -4.21 10.19
N ALA A 130 -6.08 -4.52 10.45
CA ALA A 130 -5.53 -4.54 11.81
C ALA A 130 -5.36 -3.12 12.41
N LEU A 131 -5.07 -2.12 11.58
CA LEU A 131 -4.92 -0.73 12.01
C LEU A 131 -6.27 -0.01 12.22
N ARG A 132 -7.28 -0.38 11.42
CA ARG A 132 -8.65 0.14 11.47
C ARG A 132 -9.62 -1.02 11.65
N THR A 133 -9.75 -1.48 12.89
CA THR A 133 -10.66 -2.58 13.25
C THR A 133 -12.14 -2.23 13.05
N ASP A 134 -12.46 -0.94 12.96
CA ASP A 134 -13.77 -0.37 12.65
C ASP A 134 -14.01 -0.14 11.15
N ALA A 135 -13.04 -0.45 10.29
CA ALA A 135 -13.20 -0.31 8.85
C ALA A 135 -14.32 -1.24 8.35
N GLY A 136 -15.38 -0.64 7.79
CA GLY A 136 -16.43 -1.36 7.08
C GLY A 136 -15.94 -1.91 5.74
N ASP A 137 -16.69 -2.84 5.16
CA ASP A 137 -16.45 -3.31 3.78
C ASP A 137 -16.82 -2.30 2.67
N PRO A 138 -17.84 -1.44 2.78
CA PRO A 138 -18.12 -0.50 1.70
C PRO A 138 -17.12 0.66 1.69
N GLY A 139 -16.65 1.02 0.49
CA GLY A 139 -15.84 2.22 0.27
C GLY A 139 -14.33 2.03 0.28
N TRP A 140 -13.85 0.77 0.33
CA TRP A 140 -12.44 0.49 0.04
C TRP A 140 -12.11 0.97 -1.36
N ARG A 141 -10.95 1.63 -1.49
CA ARG A 141 -10.56 2.26 -2.74
C ARG A 141 -9.08 2.15 -2.97
N ALA A 142 -8.72 1.99 -4.24
CA ALA A 142 -7.35 1.93 -4.69
C ALA A 142 -7.12 2.95 -5.80
N ALA A 143 -5.92 3.51 -5.87
CA ALA A 143 -5.53 4.39 -6.95
C ALA A 143 -4.03 4.35 -7.21
N VAL A 144 -3.65 4.79 -8.40
CA VAL A 144 -2.24 4.92 -8.81
C VAL A 144 -1.73 6.30 -8.45
N ASP A 145 -0.71 6.37 -7.61
CA ASP A 145 0.03 7.58 -7.28
C ASP A 145 1.31 7.68 -8.11
N ARG A 146 1.32 8.65 -9.04
CA ARG A 146 2.49 8.98 -9.86
C ARG A 146 3.28 10.17 -9.29
N SER A 147 2.75 10.83 -8.28
CA SER A 147 3.37 12.01 -7.65
C SER A 147 4.36 11.65 -6.54
N VAL A 148 4.75 10.37 -6.46
CA VAL A 148 5.74 9.88 -5.49
C VAL A 148 7.03 10.65 -5.69
N PHE A 149 7.47 11.30 -4.60
CA PHE A 149 8.76 11.96 -4.53
C PHE A 149 9.55 11.35 -3.38
N ARG A 150 10.73 10.81 -3.68
CA ARG A 150 11.63 10.21 -2.68
C ARG A 150 12.85 11.12 -2.58
N ALA A 151 12.88 11.96 -1.56
CA ALA A 151 14.07 12.75 -1.27
C ALA A 151 15.24 11.80 -1.02
N TYR A 152 16.17 11.70 -1.98
CA TYR A 152 17.45 11.04 -1.79
C TYR A 152 18.22 11.84 -0.74
N TRP A 153 18.41 11.25 0.44
CA TRP A 153 19.35 11.74 1.45
C TRP A 153 20.57 10.84 1.46
#